data_AF-A0A0G1Q214-F1
#
_entry.id   AF-A0A0G1Q214-F1
#
_cell.length_a   1.000
_cell.length_b   1.000
_cell.length_c   1.000
_cell.angle_alpha   90.00
_cell.angle_beta   90.00
_cell.angle_gamma   90.00
#
_symmetry.space_group_name_H-M   'P 1'
#
loop_
_entity.id
_entity.type
_entity.pdbx_description
1 polymer ?
#
loop_
_entity_poly.entity_id
_entity_poly.type
_entity_poly.pdbx_seq_one_letter_code
_entity_poly.pdbx_strand_id
1 'polypeptide(L)'
;MLSTLWFIVLYQPLFNALIWIYSNVANENFGWAVIWLTIFLRILLLPLTIISEYNEARHREAVEEASKTLQAYKNDRVAQKEVARRIMKKYHISPWAKVLSLVIQLLVLVLLYQVFIRGISGDKVIKILYPFIDFPGKINTNFYGFEIGRVHDWLWAGVASLYLMASIFIESRGRKVWERSEMYYLLFFPLFTFLALWYLPMVKSLFILTTMIFSDIITLVRRLFLPEKKKDATHVARH
;
A
#
# COMPACT_ATOMS: atom_id res chain seq x y z
N MET A 1 25.47 -11.86 -8.55
CA MET A 1 25.36 -10.46 -9.02
C MET A 1 24.05 -9.81 -8.58
N LEU A 2 22.87 -10.39 -8.86
CA LEU A 2 21.57 -9.82 -8.43
C LEU A 2 21.43 -9.69 -6.90
N SER A 3 21.91 -10.67 -6.14
CA SER A 3 21.92 -10.64 -4.68
C SER A 3 22.77 -9.50 -4.11
N THR A 4 23.91 -9.21 -4.75
CA THR A 4 24.81 -8.12 -4.37
C THR A 4 24.20 -6.76 -4.68
N LEU A 5 23.57 -6.60 -5.85
CA LEU A 5 22.83 -5.38 -6.21
C LEU A 5 21.66 -5.14 -5.25
N TRP A 6 20.87 -6.17 -4.95
CA TRP A 6 19.80 -6.10 -3.95
C TRP A 6 20.32 -5.61 -2.59
N PHE A 7 21.46 -6.17 -2.16
CA PHE A 7 22.07 -5.81 -0.90
C PHE A 7 22.54 -4.35 -0.89
N ILE A 8 23.33 -3.94 -1.88
CA ILE A 8 23.99 -2.62 -1.91
C ILE A 8 23.00 -1.49 -2.21
N VAL A 9 22.05 -1.70 -3.10
CA VAL A 9 21.16 -0.64 -3.60
C VAL A 9 19.90 -0.49 -2.76
N LEU A 10 19.37 -1.60 -2.23
CA LEU A 10 18.08 -1.59 -1.54
C LEU A 10 18.22 -1.87 -0.04
N TYR A 11 18.80 -3.01 0.31
CA TYR A 11 18.80 -3.45 1.70
C TYR A 11 19.71 -2.60 2.59
N GLN A 12 20.97 -2.37 2.19
CA GLN A 12 21.95 -1.66 3.01
C GLN A 12 21.57 -0.19 3.24
N PRO A 13 21.16 0.60 2.23
CA PRO A 13 20.74 1.97 2.44
C PRO A 13 19.51 2.05 3.34
N LEU A 14 18.54 1.15 3.14
CA LEU A 14 17.32 1.11 3.96
C LEU A 14 17.61 0.73 5.41
N PHE A 15 18.51 -0.24 5.62
CA PHE A 15 18.96 -0.64 6.95
C PHE A 15 19.65 0.51 7.68
N ASN A 16 20.56 1.20 6.99
CA ASN A 16 21.27 2.36 7.52
C ASN A 16 20.30 3.51 7.85
N ALA A 17 19.35 3.80 6.96
CA ALA A 17 18.30 4.78 7.22
C ALA A 17 17.48 4.40 8.46
N LEU A 18 17.12 3.11 8.63
CA LEU A 18 16.39 2.67 9.81
C LEU A 18 17.17 2.91 11.11
N ILE A 19 18.44 2.53 11.14
CA ILE A 19 19.29 2.70 12.34
C ILE A 19 19.54 4.19 12.61
N TRP A 20 19.74 4.99 11.58
CA TRP A 20 19.84 6.44 11.73
C TRP A 20 18.57 7.04 12.33
N ILE A 21 17.39 6.67 11.81
CA ILE A 21 16.10 7.12 12.37
C ILE A 21 15.93 6.62 13.81
N TYR A 22 16.30 5.37 14.10
CA TYR A 22 16.23 4.79 15.43
C TYR A 22 17.00 5.62 16.47
N SER A 23 18.26 5.95 16.15
CA SER A 23 19.14 6.66 17.08
C SER A 23 18.85 8.17 17.18
N ASN A 24 18.39 8.80 16.10
CA ASN A 24 18.28 10.27 16.04
C ASN A 24 16.84 10.81 16.16
N VAL A 25 15.84 10.07 15.68
CA VAL A 25 14.45 10.57 15.55
C VAL A 25 13.48 9.80 16.43
N ALA A 26 13.69 8.49 16.56
CA ALA A 26 12.76 7.60 17.23
C ALA A 26 13.04 7.41 18.73
N ASN A 27 13.99 8.15 19.31
CA ASN A 27 14.40 8.05 20.73
C ASN A 27 14.63 6.60 21.16
N GLU A 28 15.38 5.83 20.35
CA GLU A 28 15.67 4.42 20.59
C GLU A 28 14.42 3.52 20.67
N ASN A 29 13.32 3.93 20.04
CA ASN A 29 12.13 3.09 19.88
C ASN A 29 12.04 2.55 18.46
N PHE A 30 12.19 1.24 18.31
CA PHE A 30 12.20 0.61 16.99
C PHE A 30 10.86 0.69 16.25
N GLY A 31 9.73 0.79 16.95
CA GLY A 31 8.41 0.87 16.32
C GLY A 31 8.20 2.23 15.69
N TRP A 32 8.60 3.28 16.39
CA TRP A 32 8.65 4.63 15.82
C TRP A 32 9.64 4.73 14.66
N ALA A 33 10.79 4.06 14.75
CA ALA A 33 11.75 4.02 13.65
C ALA A 33 11.14 3.43 12.37
N VAL A 34 10.36 2.35 12.50
CA VAL A 34 9.64 1.73 11.37
C VAL A 34 8.55 2.66 10.82
N ILE A 35 7.79 3.35 11.67
CA ILE A 35 6.77 4.31 11.24
C ILE A 35 7.41 5.43 10.42
N TRP A 36 8.47 6.06 10.93
CA TRP A 36 9.19 7.13 10.24
C TRP A 36 9.82 6.67 8.93
N LEU A 37 10.44 5.49 8.91
CA LEU A 37 10.99 4.91 7.69
C LEU A 37 9.90 4.66 6.64
N THR A 38 8.73 4.18 7.08
CA THR A 38 7.58 3.94 6.20
C THR A 38 7.09 5.25 5.59
N ILE A 39 6.95 6.30 6.39
CA ILE A 39 6.56 7.64 5.91
C ILE A 39 7.59 8.16 4.91
N PHE A 40 8.89 8.05 5.21
CA PHE A 40 9.96 8.45 4.31
C PHE A 40 9.89 7.72 2.95
N LEU A 41 9.74 6.39 2.96
CA LEU A 41 9.57 5.60 1.74
C LEU A 41 8.32 5.99 0.97
N ARG A 42 7.21 6.25 1.68
CA ARG A 42 5.95 6.68 1.06
C ARG A 42 6.08 8.02 0.37
N ILE A 43 6.81 8.97 0.96
CA ILE A 43 7.11 10.27 0.33
C ILE A 43 7.97 10.07 -0.92
N LEU A 44 9.00 9.22 -0.86
CA LEU A 44 9.86 8.95 -2.01
C LEU A 44 9.10 8.27 -3.17
N LEU A 45 8.16 7.37 -2.84
CA LEU A 45 7.32 6.66 -3.80
C LEU A 45 6.00 7.38 -4.14
N LEU A 46 5.79 8.57 -3.58
CA LEU A 46 4.60 9.38 -3.79
C LEU A 46 4.34 9.73 -5.26
N PRO A 47 5.31 10.20 -6.07
CA PRO A 47 5.05 10.53 -7.47
C PRO A 47 4.56 9.31 -8.27
N LEU A 48 5.13 8.14 -7.99
CA LEU A 48 4.70 6.89 -8.60
C LEU A 48 3.28 6.51 -8.17
N THR A 49 2.98 6.68 -6.88
CA THR A 49 1.64 6.40 -6.33
C THR A 49 0.57 7.27 -7.01
N ILE A 50 0.82 8.57 -7.17
CA ILE A 50 -0.10 9.49 -7.86
C ILE A 50 -0.36 9.05 -9.31
N ILE A 51 0.68 8.63 -10.03
CA ILE A 51 0.52 8.13 -11.41
C ILE A 51 -0.34 6.86 -11.43
N SER A 52 -0.13 5.95 -10.47
CA SER A 52 -0.93 4.73 -10.36
C SER A 52 -2.40 5.02 -10.07
N GLU A 53 -2.70 5.95 -9.15
CA GLU A 53 -4.07 6.36 -8.82
C GLU A 53 -4.79 7.00 -10.01
N TYR A 54 -4.09 7.83 -10.79
CA TYR A 54 -4.65 8.43 -12.00
C TYR A 54 -5.07 7.37 -13.02
N ASN A 55 -4.23 6.36 -13.23
CA ASN A 55 -4.52 5.25 -14.12
C ASN A 55 -5.69 4.39 -13.60
N GLU A 56 -5.81 4.21 -12.28
CA GLU A 56 -6.94 3.52 -11.67
C GLU A 56 -8.27 4.27 -11.83
N ALA A 57 -8.26 5.61 -11.74
CA ALA A 57 -9.45 6.42 -12.01
C ALA A 57 -9.97 6.19 -13.44
N ARG A 58 -9.09 6.25 -14.45
CA ARG A 58 -9.44 5.93 -15.84
C ARG A 58 -9.92 4.48 -16.01
N HIS A 59 -9.31 3.55 -15.28
CA HIS A 59 -9.77 2.16 -15.27
C HIS A 59 -11.20 2.02 -14.71
N ARG A 60 -11.55 2.75 -13.65
CA ARG A 60 -12.91 2.77 -13.11
C ARG A 60 -13.92 3.28 -14.13
N GLU A 61 -13.60 4.39 -14.81
CA GLU A 61 -14.46 4.95 -15.89
C GLU A 61 -14.67 3.93 -17.02
N ALA A 62 -13.61 3.22 -17.45
CA ALA A 62 -13.72 2.20 -18.50
C ALA A 62 -14.54 0.98 -18.09
N VAL A 63 -14.43 0.53 -16.83
CA VAL A 63 -15.23 -0.58 -16.30
C VAL A 63 -16.70 -0.19 -16.24
N GLU A 64 -17.00 1.05 -15.83
CA GLU A 64 -18.37 1.56 -15.83
C GLU A 64 -18.95 1.61 -17.26
N GLU A 65 -18.23 2.17 -18.24
CA GLU A 65 -18.66 2.19 -19.64
C GLU A 65 -18.85 0.76 -20.20
N ALA A 66 -17.94 -0.16 -19.87
CA ALA A 66 -18.06 -1.55 -20.25
C ALA A 66 -19.32 -2.20 -19.65
N SER A 67 -19.59 -1.97 -18.36
CA SER A 67 -20.75 -2.54 -17.68
C SER A 67 -22.08 -2.12 -18.32
N LYS A 68 -22.18 -0.87 -18.79
CA LYS A 68 -23.39 -0.34 -19.47
C LYS A 68 -23.50 -0.89 -20.90
N THR A 69 -22.39 -0.90 -21.64
CA THR A 69 -22.38 -1.30 -23.06
C THR A 69 -22.57 -2.81 -23.22
N LEU A 70 -21.99 -3.63 -22.35
CA LEU A 70 -22.11 -5.09 -22.40
C LEU A 70 -23.54 -5.58 -22.16
N GLN A 71 -24.41 -4.77 -21.53
CA GLN A 71 -25.83 -5.11 -21.36
C GLN A 71 -26.57 -5.25 -22.70
N ALA A 72 -26.17 -4.48 -23.72
CA ALA A 72 -26.76 -4.57 -25.06
C ALA A 72 -26.35 -5.85 -25.80
N TYR A 73 -25.23 -6.47 -25.42
CA TYR A 73 -24.67 -7.67 -26.07
C TYR A 73 -24.82 -8.93 -25.22
N LYS A 74 -25.74 -8.98 -24.24
CA LYS A 74 -25.89 -10.09 -23.29
C LYS A 74 -25.96 -11.49 -23.94
N ASN A 75 -26.56 -11.58 -25.13
CA ASN A 75 -26.77 -12.84 -25.85
C ASN A 75 -25.63 -13.24 -26.80
N ASP A 76 -24.64 -12.37 -27.02
CA ASP A 76 -23.51 -12.63 -27.92
C ASP A 76 -22.17 -12.46 -27.20
N ARG A 77 -21.60 -13.61 -26.79
CA ARG A 77 -20.31 -13.66 -26.10
C ARG A 77 -19.14 -13.20 -26.97
N VAL A 78 -19.23 -13.35 -28.30
CA VAL A 78 -18.16 -12.93 -29.22
C VAL A 78 -18.15 -11.42 -29.31
N ALA A 79 -19.33 -10.82 -29.54
CA ALA A 79 -19.49 -9.36 -29.56
C ALA A 79 -19.11 -8.72 -28.21
N GLN A 80 -19.45 -9.33 -27.07
CA GLN A 80 -19.04 -8.84 -25.75
C GLN A 80 -17.52 -8.73 -25.61
N LYS A 81 -16.78 -9.77 -26.00
CA LYS A 81 -15.31 -9.76 -25.92
C LYS A 81 -14.71 -8.66 -26.79
N GLU A 82 -15.26 -8.45 -27.98
CA GLU A 82 -14.77 -7.45 -28.91
C GLU A 82 -15.04 -6.02 -28.41
N VAL A 83 -16.26 -5.76 -27.93
CA VAL A 83 -16.66 -4.48 -27.34
C VAL A 83 -15.81 -4.16 -26.11
N ALA A 84 -15.62 -5.13 -25.20
CA ALA A 84 -14.76 -4.97 -24.03
C ALA A 84 -13.32 -4.60 -24.43
N ARG A 85 -12.77 -5.25 -25.47
CA ARG A 85 -11.43 -4.94 -25.97
C ARG A 85 -11.34 -3.53 -26.58
N ARG A 86 -12.36 -3.09 -27.33
CA ARG A 86 -12.42 -1.73 -27.89
C ARG A 86 -12.46 -0.67 -26.78
N ILE A 87 -13.26 -0.89 -25.75
CA ILE A 87 -13.35 0.01 -24.59
C ILE A 87 -12.00 0.11 -23.87
N MET A 88 -11.35 -1.01 -23.56
CA MET A 88 -10.03 -0.97 -22.92
C MET A 88 -8.98 -0.21 -23.75
N LYS A 89 -9.01 -0.35 -25.08
CA LYS A 89 -8.14 0.41 -25.99
C LYS A 89 -8.46 1.91 -25.99
N LYS A 90 -9.74 2.28 -26.01
CA LYS A 90 -10.20 3.69 -25.95
C LYS A 90 -9.61 4.41 -24.74
N TYR A 91 -9.62 3.76 -23.58
CA TYR A 91 -9.10 4.33 -22.33
C TYR A 91 -7.58 4.21 -22.14
N HIS A 92 -6.84 3.62 -23.10
CA HIS A 92 -5.39 3.41 -23.03
C HIS A 92 -4.94 2.69 -21.74
N ILE A 93 -5.75 1.74 -21.27
CA ILE A 93 -5.48 1.04 -20.02
C ILE A 93 -4.40 -0.01 -20.26
N SER A 94 -3.26 0.13 -19.58
CA SER A 94 -2.24 -0.91 -19.52
C SER A 94 -2.59 -1.95 -18.44
N PRO A 95 -2.74 -3.24 -18.78
CA PRO A 95 -2.97 -4.31 -17.81
C PRO A 95 -1.84 -4.43 -16.77
N TRP A 96 -0.64 -3.96 -17.11
CA TRP A 96 0.56 -4.10 -16.30
C TRP A 96 0.66 -3.07 -15.16
N ALA A 97 -0.10 -1.98 -15.20
CA ALA A 97 -0.01 -0.93 -14.19
C ALA A 97 -0.32 -1.44 -12.77
N LYS A 98 -1.38 -2.27 -12.64
CA LYS A 98 -1.76 -2.90 -11.36
C LYS A 98 -0.71 -3.88 -10.86
N VAL A 99 -0.16 -4.69 -11.77
CA VAL A 99 0.87 -5.68 -11.43
C VAL A 99 2.15 -4.98 -10.96
N LEU A 100 2.57 -3.91 -11.64
CA LEU A 100 3.76 -3.15 -11.27
C LEU A 100 3.64 -2.56 -9.86
N SER A 101 2.50 -1.96 -9.54
CA SER A 101 2.24 -1.43 -8.18
C SER A 101 2.29 -2.53 -7.12
N LEU A 102 1.65 -3.68 -7.39
CA LEU A 102 1.67 -4.84 -6.48
C LEU A 102 3.09 -5.37 -6.24
N VAL A 103 3.91 -5.45 -7.29
CA VAL A 103 5.31 -5.88 -7.20
C VAL A 103 6.09 -4.91 -6.29
N ILE A 104 5.96 -3.61 -6.49
CA ILE A 104 6.65 -2.61 -5.67
C ILE A 104 6.22 -2.70 -4.20
N GLN A 105 4.92 -2.90 -3.95
CA GLN A 105 4.40 -3.08 -2.60
C GLN A 105 4.99 -4.34 -1.92
N LEU A 106 5.09 -5.46 -2.65
CA LEU A 106 5.72 -6.68 -2.15
C LEU A 106 7.23 -6.49 -1.90
N LEU A 107 7.94 -5.79 -2.78
CA LEU A 107 9.36 -5.50 -2.63
C LEU A 107 9.65 -4.70 -1.35
N VAL A 108 8.89 -3.63 -1.11
CA VAL A 108 9.02 -2.82 0.11
C VAL A 108 8.74 -3.67 1.35
N LEU A 109 7.71 -4.50 1.32
CA LEU A 109 7.36 -5.38 2.44
C LEU A 109 8.47 -6.40 2.76
N VAL A 110 9.05 -7.03 1.73
CA VAL A 110 10.18 -7.96 1.89
C VAL A 110 11.40 -7.25 2.45
N LEU A 111 11.71 -6.05 1.97
CA LEU A 111 12.84 -5.26 2.45
C LEU A 111 12.71 -4.93 3.94
N LEU A 112 11.55 -4.42 4.37
CA LEU A 112 11.30 -4.12 5.78
C LEU A 112 11.40 -5.36 6.67
N TYR A 113 10.86 -6.50 6.21
CA TYR A 113 10.97 -7.77 6.93
C TYR A 113 12.42 -8.25 7.04
N GLN A 114 13.22 -8.14 5.98
CA GLN A 114 14.63 -8.50 6.01
C GLN A 114 15.43 -7.61 6.96
N VAL A 115 15.19 -6.30 6.90
CA VAL A 115 15.84 -5.30 7.78
C VAL A 115 15.49 -5.59 9.24
N PHE A 116 14.25 -5.99 9.52
CA PHE A 116 13.79 -6.37 10.84
C PHE A 116 14.54 -7.58 11.42
N ILE A 117 14.48 -8.72 10.71
CA ILE A 117 15.05 -9.98 11.21
C ILE A 117 16.57 -9.88 11.36
N ARG A 118 17.24 -9.26 10.40
CA ARG A 118 18.69 -9.16 10.40
C ARG A 118 19.19 -8.04 11.33
N GLY A 119 18.40 -6.99 11.55
CA GLY A 119 18.74 -5.91 12.47
C GLY A 119 18.72 -6.33 13.93
N ILE A 120 17.81 -7.23 14.30
CA ILE A 120 17.71 -7.71 15.68
C ILE A 120 18.84 -8.70 16.03
N SER A 121 19.43 -9.33 15.02
CA SER A 121 20.61 -10.20 15.19
C SER A 121 21.89 -9.37 15.26
N GLY A 122 22.08 -8.69 16.41
CA GLY A 122 23.08 -7.64 16.67
C GLY A 122 24.51 -7.91 16.22
N ASP A 123 24.96 -9.17 16.21
CA ASP A 123 26.35 -9.53 15.96
C ASP A 123 26.82 -9.26 14.51
N LYS A 124 25.88 -9.11 13.57
CA LYS A 124 26.16 -8.83 12.15
C LYS A 124 25.81 -7.40 11.73
N VAL A 125 25.26 -6.59 12.63
CA VAL A 125 24.78 -5.23 12.35
C VAL A 125 25.93 -4.30 12.00
N ILE A 126 27.02 -4.33 12.76
CA ILE A 126 28.19 -3.47 12.58
C ILE A 126 28.79 -3.59 11.17
N LYS A 127 28.72 -4.76 10.54
CA LYS A 127 29.26 -4.99 9.18
C LYS A 127 28.40 -4.40 8.06
N ILE A 128 27.16 -4.03 8.34
CA ILE A 128 26.19 -3.48 7.37
C ILE A 128 26.14 -1.95 7.48
N LEU A 129 26.42 -1.43 8.68
CA LEU A 129 26.41 0.00 8.95
C LEU A 129 27.48 0.74 8.15
N TYR A 130 27.12 1.95 7.70
CA TYR A 130 28.06 2.87 7.13
C TYR A 130 28.95 3.47 8.24
N PRO A 131 30.19 3.87 7.92
CA PRO A 131 31.13 4.37 8.93
C PRO A 131 30.66 5.57 9.74
N PHE A 132 29.68 6.32 9.21
CA PHE A 132 29.10 7.52 9.83
C PHE A 132 27.84 7.24 10.67
N ILE A 133 27.43 5.98 10.82
CA ILE A 133 26.28 5.60 11.64
C ILE A 133 26.76 4.82 12.85
N ASP A 134 26.58 5.42 14.03
CA ASP A 134 26.94 4.80 15.29
C ASP A 134 26.06 3.58 15.57
N PHE A 135 26.68 2.51 16.05
CA PHE A 135 25.97 1.31 16.46
C PHE A 135 25.28 1.56 17.80
N PRO A 136 23.94 1.52 17.88
CA PRO A 136 23.21 1.86 19.11
C PRO A 136 23.23 0.76 20.18
N GLY A 137 24.04 -0.30 20.02
CA GLY A 137 24.05 -1.42 20.96
C GLY A 137 22.84 -2.33 20.82
N LYS A 138 22.17 -2.65 21.93
CA LYS A 138 20.98 -3.51 21.92
C LYS A 138 19.78 -2.71 21.42
N ILE A 139 19.19 -3.16 20.32
CA ILE A 139 17.99 -2.54 19.74
C ILE A 139 16.77 -2.85 20.63
N ASN A 140 16.11 -1.79 21.11
CA ASN A 140 14.86 -1.90 21.85
C ASN A 140 13.70 -2.10 20.88
N THR A 141 13.21 -3.34 20.82
CA THR A 141 12.10 -3.77 19.96
C THR A 141 10.73 -3.66 20.63
N ASN A 142 10.65 -3.06 21.82
CA ASN A 142 9.40 -2.88 22.54
C ASN A 142 8.67 -1.60 22.08
N PHE A 143 7.45 -1.77 21.57
CA PHE A 143 6.55 -0.70 21.16
C PHE A 143 5.34 -0.69 22.09
N TYR A 144 5.34 0.20 23.09
CA TYR A 144 4.25 0.36 24.07
C TYR A 144 3.85 -0.93 24.79
N GLY A 145 4.81 -1.80 25.11
CA GLY A 145 4.56 -3.09 25.77
C GLY A 145 4.41 -4.27 24.81
N PHE A 146 4.45 -4.03 23.50
CA PHE A 146 4.40 -5.06 22.47
C PHE A 146 5.75 -5.23 21.79
N GLU A 147 6.24 -6.46 21.72
CA GLU A 147 7.42 -6.76 20.93
C GLU A 147 7.10 -6.74 19.44
N ILE A 148 7.74 -5.85 18.70
CA ILE A 148 7.49 -5.64 17.27
C ILE A 148 7.76 -6.89 16.42
N GLY A 149 8.61 -7.79 16.92
CA GLY A 149 8.98 -9.04 16.25
C GLY A 149 8.07 -10.21 16.56
N ARG A 150 7.15 -10.04 17.51
CA ARG A 150 6.23 -11.08 17.90
C ARG A 150 5.27 -11.38 16.74
N VAL A 151 5.16 -12.65 16.43
CA VAL A 151 4.11 -13.21 15.56
C VAL A 151 2.86 -13.48 16.37
N HIS A 152 1.71 -13.63 15.72
CA HIS A 152 0.42 -13.90 16.36
C HIS A 152 -0.08 -12.76 17.25
N ASP A 153 0.28 -11.52 16.92
CA ASP A 153 -0.28 -10.34 17.57
C ASP A 153 -1.71 -10.07 17.07
N TRP A 154 -2.69 -10.16 17.96
CA TRP A 154 -4.09 -9.97 17.63
C TRP A 154 -4.52 -8.50 17.68
N LEU A 155 -3.86 -7.68 18.51
CA LEU A 155 -4.28 -6.31 18.77
C LEU A 155 -3.99 -5.42 17.56
N TRP A 156 -2.75 -5.36 17.09
CA TRP A 156 -2.37 -4.51 15.97
C TRP A 156 -2.89 -5.05 14.64
N ALA A 157 -2.97 -6.38 14.49
CA ALA A 157 -3.65 -6.98 13.34
C ALA A 157 -5.15 -6.61 13.32
N GLY A 158 -5.81 -6.64 14.48
CA GLY A 158 -7.20 -6.24 14.65
C GLY A 158 -7.43 -4.77 14.31
N VAL A 159 -6.59 -3.87 14.85
CA VAL A 159 -6.64 -2.44 14.56
C VAL A 159 -6.45 -2.18 13.06
N ALA A 160 -5.48 -2.84 12.41
CA ALA A 160 -5.26 -2.74 10.96
C ALA A 160 -6.47 -3.18 10.14
N SER A 161 -7.05 -4.33 10.50
CA SER A 161 -8.22 -4.89 9.82
C SER A 161 -9.46 -4.02 9.99
N LEU A 162 -9.73 -3.54 11.21
CA LEU A 162 -10.85 -2.66 11.49
C LEU A 162 -10.70 -1.30 10.79
N TYR A 163 -9.48 -0.75 10.76
CA TYR A 163 -9.19 0.46 10.00
C TYR A 163 -9.50 0.27 8.52
N LEU A 164 -9.02 -0.83 7.93
CA LEU A 164 -9.27 -1.17 6.53
C LEU A 164 -10.76 -1.38 6.25
N MET A 165 -11.48 -2.03 7.15
CA MET A 165 -12.93 -2.17 7.02
C MET A 165 -13.63 -0.80 7.03
N ALA A 166 -13.23 0.09 7.93
CA ALA A 166 -13.77 1.44 8.02
C ALA A 166 -13.44 2.27 6.76
N SER A 167 -12.24 2.17 6.21
CA SER A 167 -11.86 2.90 5.00
C SER A 167 -12.67 2.43 3.78
N ILE A 168 -12.85 1.12 3.59
CA ILE A 168 -13.71 0.56 2.54
C ILE A 168 -15.16 1.01 2.72
N PHE A 169 -15.66 1.02 3.96
CA PHE A 169 -17.00 1.49 4.26
C PHE A 169 -17.18 2.98 3.91
N ILE A 170 -16.21 3.83 4.25
CA ILE A 170 -16.24 5.27 3.92
C ILE A 170 -16.20 5.49 2.41
N GLU A 171 -15.35 4.75 1.67
CA GLU A 171 -15.25 4.87 0.21
C GLU A 171 -16.54 4.42 -0.50
N SER A 172 -17.22 3.41 0.05
CA SER A 172 -18.47 2.87 -0.51
C SER A 172 -19.71 3.73 -0.22
N ARG A 173 -19.69 4.62 0.79
CA ARG A 173 -20.84 5.50 1.11
C ARG A 173 -21.29 6.41 -0.05
N GLY A 174 -20.43 6.69 -1.02
CA GLY A 174 -20.77 7.50 -2.20
C GLY A 174 -21.57 6.76 -3.28
N ARG A 175 -21.79 5.44 -3.16
CA ARG A 175 -22.40 4.61 -4.21
C ARG A 175 -23.90 4.41 -3.96
N LYS A 176 -24.71 4.52 -5.02
CA LYS A 176 -26.18 4.36 -4.95
C LYS A 176 -26.67 2.91 -4.86
N VAL A 177 -25.89 1.94 -5.32
CA VAL A 177 -26.26 0.51 -5.33
C VAL A 177 -25.04 -0.31 -4.96
N TRP A 178 -25.22 -1.26 -4.04
CA TRP A 178 -24.17 -2.19 -3.60
C TRP A 178 -24.27 -3.48 -4.39
N GLU A 179 -23.19 -3.87 -5.07
CA GLU A 179 -23.11 -5.16 -5.75
C GLU A 179 -22.74 -6.28 -4.75
N ARG A 180 -23.16 -7.52 -5.02
CA ARG A 180 -22.85 -8.68 -4.15
C ARG A 180 -21.33 -8.89 -3.97
N SER A 181 -20.55 -8.63 -5.00
CA SER A 181 -19.08 -8.66 -4.98
C SER A 181 -18.49 -7.67 -3.97
N GLU A 182 -19.07 -6.47 -3.86
CA GLU A 182 -18.62 -5.42 -2.94
C GLU A 182 -18.95 -5.77 -1.49
N MET A 183 -20.11 -6.39 -1.24
CA MET A 183 -20.48 -6.88 0.09
C MET A 183 -19.49 -7.95 0.57
N TYR A 184 -19.11 -8.88 -0.31
CA TYR A 184 -18.08 -9.86 0.01
C TYR A 184 -16.72 -9.21 0.25
N TYR A 185 -16.36 -8.21 -0.54
CA TYR A 185 -15.10 -7.49 -0.35
C TYR A 185 -15.04 -6.78 1.00
N LEU A 186 -16.13 -6.12 1.42
CA LEU A 186 -16.21 -5.44 2.72
C LEU A 186 -15.97 -6.37 3.91
N LEU A 187 -16.41 -7.63 3.82
CA LEU A 187 -16.27 -8.60 4.91
C LEU A 187 -14.99 -9.44 4.81
N PHE A 188 -14.77 -10.10 3.67
CA PHE A 188 -13.71 -11.09 3.51
C PHE A 188 -12.33 -10.46 3.41
N PHE A 189 -12.22 -9.26 2.83
CA PHE A 189 -10.91 -8.64 2.65
C PHE A 189 -10.29 -8.22 4.00
N PRO A 190 -10.99 -7.49 4.89
CA PRO A 190 -10.49 -7.21 6.23
C PRO A 190 -10.20 -8.46 7.06
N LEU A 191 -11.07 -9.49 6.97
CA LEU A 191 -10.85 -10.75 7.69
C LEU A 191 -9.59 -11.47 7.21
N PHE A 192 -9.39 -11.53 5.89
CA PHE A 192 -8.16 -12.08 5.30
C PHE A 192 -6.93 -11.28 5.76
N THR A 193 -7.00 -9.95 5.73
CA THR A 193 -5.91 -9.08 6.21
C THR A 193 -5.60 -9.32 7.68
N PHE A 194 -6.61 -9.50 8.53
CA PHE A 194 -6.42 -9.85 9.94
C PHE A 194 -5.62 -11.15 10.08
N LEU A 195 -6.06 -12.23 9.43
CA LEU A 195 -5.40 -13.54 9.51
C LEU A 195 -3.97 -13.49 8.95
N ALA A 196 -3.77 -12.79 7.83
CA ALA A 196 -2.46 -12.62 7.22
C ALA A 196 -1.51 -11.84 8.13
N LEU A 197 -1.98 -10.75 8.75
CA LEU A 197 -1.17 -9.96 9.67
C LEU A 197 -0.91 -10.69 10.99
N TRP A 198 -1.88 -11.46 11.46
CA TRP A 198 -1.74 -12.28 12.65
C TRP A 198 -0.61 -13.31 12.48
N TYR A 199 -0.49 -13.96 11.32
CA TYR A 199 0.61 -14.91 11.07
C TYR A 199 1.99 -14.26 10.96
N LEU A 200 2.05 -12.96 10.67
CA LEU A 200 3.30 -12.25 10.41
C LEU A 200 3.76 -11.47 11.67
N PRO A 201 5.03 -11.03 11.72
CA PRO A 201 5.48 -10.20 12.82
C PRO A 201 4.69 -8.89 12.88
N MET A 202 4.39 -8.43 14.10
CA MET A 202 3.64 -7.20 14.38
C MET A 202 4.12 -5.98 13.60
N VAL A 203 5.42 -5.89 13.29
CA VAL A 203 6.01 -4.84 12.42
C VAL A 203 5.22 -4.62 11.13
N LYS A 204 4.64 -5.69 10.56
CA LYS A 204 3.87 -5.60 9.32
C LYS A 204 2.53 -4.92 9.53
N SER A 205 1.88 -5.15 10.68
CA SER A 205 0.64 -4.45 11.05
C SER A 205 0.90 -2.95 11.17
N LEU A 206 2.00 -2.54 11.83
CA LEU A 206 2.40 -1.13 11.92
C LEU A 206 2.68 -0.52 10.55
N PHE A 207 3.42 -1.22 9.68
CA PHE A 207 3.70 -0.78 8.32
C PHE A 207 2.42 -0.56 7.50
N ILE A 208 1.50 -1.53 7.53
CA ILE A 208 0.25 -1.47 6.78
C ILE A 208 -0.64 -0.35 7.31
N LEU A 209 -0.78 -0.21 8.63
CA LEU A 209 -1.53 0.89 9.26
C LEU A 209 -0.96 2.25 8.88
N THR A 210 0.35 2.43 9.01
CA THR A 210 1.03 3.69 8.66
C THR A 210 0.83 4.02 7.19
N THR A 211 0.90 3.01 6.31
CA THR A 211 0.59 3.15 4.89
C THR A 211 -0.82 3.66 4.65
N MET A 212 -1.84 3.06 5.28
CA MET A 212 -3.24 3.43 5.05
C MET A 212 -3.50 4.86 5.55
N ILE A 213 -3.01 5.19 6.76
CA ILE A 213 -3.12 6.53 7.32
C ILE A 213 -2.44 7.56 6.43
N PHE A 214 -1.23 7.27 5.93
CA PHE A 214 -0.53 8.15 5.01
C PHE A 214 -1.35 8.41 3.72
N SER A 215 -1.89 7.35 3.11
CA SER A 215 -2.74 7.46 1.92
C SER A 215 -3.99 8.31 2.17
N ASP A 216 -4.62 8.17 3.34
CA ASP A 216 -5.78 8.97 3.71
C ASP A 216 -5.42 10.45 3.93
N ILE A 217 -4.26 10.72 4.56
CA ILE A 217 -3.73 12.08 4.70
C ILE A 217 -3.47 12.71 3.33
N ILE A 218 -2.82 12.01 2.41
CA ILE A 218 -2.58 12.52 1.06
C ILE A 218 -3.89 12.79 0.32
N THR A 219 -4.86 11.89 0.46
CA THR A 219 -6.19 12.06 -0.14
C THR A 219 -6.90 13.29 0.42
N LEU A 220 -6.82 13.51 1.74
CA LEU A 220 -7.38 14.68 2.40
C LEU A 220 -6.70 15.97 1.94
N VAL A 221 -5.36 16.01 1.95
CA VAL A 221 -4.57 17.16 1.47
C VAL A 221 -4.93 17.48 0.02
N ARG A 222 -4.98 16.47 -0.85
CA ARG A 222 -5.38 16.67 -2.26
C ARG A 222 -6.78 17.26 -2.37
N ARG A 223 -7.75 16.77 -1.59
CA ARG A 223 -9.12 17.34 -1.60
C ARG A 223 -9.17 18.79 -1.13
N LEU A 224 -8.31 19.18 -0.19
CA LEU A 224 -8.23 20.54 0.33
C LEU A 224 -7.56 21.51 -0.66
N PHE A 225 -6.47 21.09 -1.32
CA PHE A 225 -5.67 21.97 -2.20
C PHE A 225 -6.05 21.91 -3.70
N LEU A 226 -6.64 20.80 -4.15
CA LEU A 226 -7.09 20.59 -5.52
C LEU A 226 -8.54 20.10 -5.52
N PRO A 227 -9.52 20.98 -5.20
CA PRO A 227 -10.93 20.61 -5.25
C PRO A 227 -11.26 20.12 -6.65
N GLU A 228 -11.75 18.89 -6.76
CA GLU A 228 -12.19 18.34 -8.04
C GLU A 228 -13.25 19.28 -8.64
N LYS A 229 -12.95 19.86 -9.81
CA LYS A 229 -13.99 20.49 -10.63
C LYS A 229 -15.03 19.40 -10.88
N LYS A 230 -16.26 19.61 -10.39
CA LYS A 230 -17.43 18.82 -10.81
C LYS A 230 -17.38 18.74 -12.34
N LYS A 231 -17.18 17.54 -12.89
CA LYS A 231 -17.35 17.31 -14.33
C LYS A 231 -18.83 17.54 -14.61
N ASP A 232 -19.18 18.73 -15.09
CA ASP A 232 -20.52 19.01 -15.57
C ASP A 232 -20.90 17.98 -16.63
N ALA A 233 -22.13 17.46 -16.52
CA ALA A 233 -22.68 16.40 -17.34
C ALA A 233 -23.01 16.84 -18.79
N THR A 234 -22.19 17.71 -19.40
CA THR A 234 -22.52 18.43 -20.65
C THR A 234 -21.66 18.06 -21.86
N HIS A 235 -20.79 17.04 -21.79
CA HIS A 235 -19.95 16.65 -22.94
C HIS A 235 -20.30 15.31 -23.62
N VAL A 236 -21.44 14.68 -23.32
CA VAL A 236 -21.91 13.49 -24.06
C VAL A 236 -22.90 13.83 -25.18
N ALA A 237 -23.33 15.09 -25.31
CA ALA A 237 -24.21 15.54 -26.39
C ALA A 237 -23.44 16.39 -27.42
N ARG A 238 -22.49 15.78 -28.15
CA ARG A 238 -22.00 16.19 -29.48
C ARG A 238 -20.78 15.33 -29.83
N HIS A 239 -21.02 14.23 -30.54
CA HIS A 239 -20.34 13.82 -31.78
C HIS A 239 -20.77 12.40 -32.15
#